data_AF-A0A183HLE0-F1
#
_entry.id   AF-A0A183HLE0-F1
#
_cell.length_a   1.000
_cell.length_b   1.000
_cell.length_c   1.000
_cell.angle_alpha   90.00
_cell.angle_beta   90.00
_cell.angle_gamma   90.00
#
_symmetry.space_group_name_H-M   'P 1'
#
loop_
_entity.id
_entity.type
_entity.pdbx_description
1 polymer ?
#
loop_
_entity_poly.entity_id
_entity_poly.type
_entity_poly.pdbx_seq_one_letter_code
_entity_poly.pdbx_strand_id
1 'polypeptide(L)'
;MFVEGTDIDIGDVVFFKKGHNRSDAESFHEAVAAVASEDVIHTALLLKNDTDQWLIHATPESGVCQESLMNVVEKLQPESFEIYRAQVPQIVRINAIQWAKSKIGASYNDIFSSDMCDSEGKEAFYCCQLVTKSYEAAGIHDFCPSHQLNFNDSNGKLLPFWEEYFQKRSLSVPQGISGSHPAKLIRSKYLKLHFARFCMPLVKFTVPKTVDKALHFIRGARVALTSTKHFDVYQPRNGELLTQCGCADAEVIDEVIKDASKAQQSWAALNAQERGKILWKAASIIR
;
A
#
# COMPACT_ATOMS: atom_id res chain seq x y z
N MET A 1 -13.73 -8.86 0.12
CA MET A 1 -13.46 -7.83 -0.90
C MET A 1 -13.37 -6.46 -0.25
N PHE A 2 -12.37 -5.65 -0.57
CA PHE A 2 -12.12 -4.34 0.08
C PHE A 2 -13.15 -3.25 -0.27
N VAL A 3 -13.97 -3.47 -1.30
CA VAL A 3 -14.78 -2.42 -1.96
C VAL A 3 -16.08 -2.99 -2.56
N GLU A 4 -16.54 -4.14 -2.07
CA GLU A 4 -17.82 -4.75 -2.49
C GLU A 4 -18.99 -3.80 -2.17
N GLY A 5 -19.87 -3.55 -3.14
CA GLY A 5 -21.00 -2.62 -2.98
C GLY A 5 -20.65 -1.13 -3.04
N THR A 6 -19.42 -0.76 -3.43
CA THR A 6 -19.03 0.64 -3.60
C THR A 6 -19.15 1.11 -5.05
N ASP A 7 -19.53 2.38 -5.22
CA ASP A 7 -19.64 3.03 -6.52
C ASP A 7 -18.25 3.44 -7.05
N ILE A 8 -17.46 2.43 -7.43
CA ILE A 8 -16.20 2.55 -8.17
C ILE A 8 -16.34 1.89 -9.55
N ASP A 9 -15.67 2.42 -10.56
CA ASP A 9 -15.79 1.96 -11.94
C ASP A 9 -14.48 2.16 -12.75
N ILE A 10 -14.41 1.54 -13.93
CA ILE A 10 -13.27 1.63 -14.83
C ILE A 10 -12.90 3.09 -15.14
N GLY A 11 -11.59 3.38 -15.08
CA GLY A 11 -11.02 4.70 -15.31
C GLY A 11 -11.10 5.65 -14.12
N ASP A 12 -11.73 5.27 -12.99
CA ASP A 12 -11.59 6.04 -11.77
C ASP A 12 -10.11 6.15 -11.37
N VAL A 13 -9.71 7.27 -10.78
CA VAL A 13 -8.32 7.57 -10.43
C VAL A 13 -8.13 7.36 -8.93
N VAL A 14 -7.16 6.52 -8.57
CA VAL A 14 -6.81 6.24 -7.18
C VAL A 14 -5.63 7.12 -6.77
N PHE A 15 -5.72 7.75 -5.62
CA PHE A 15 -4.67 8.55 -5.01
C PHE A 15 -4.30 7.96 -3.65
N PHE A 16 -3.02 7.72 -3.44
CA PHE A 16 -2.48 7.17 -2.20
C PHE A 16 -1.83 8.29 -1.39
N LYS A 17 -2.17 8.36 -0.10
CA LYS A 17 -1.72 9.42 0.80
C LYS A 17 -0.95 8.87 2.00
N LYS A 18 0.07 9.60 2.46
CA LYS A 18 0.78 9.37 3.73
C LYS A 18 0.62 10.58 4.65
N GLY A 19 0.83 10.42 5.95
CA GLY A 19 0.71 11.53 6.90
C GLY A 19 1.92 12.46 6.84
N HIS A 20 1.75 13.68 7.35
CA HIS A 20 2.80 14.69 7.45
C HIS A 20 3.89 14.28 8.46
N ASN A 21 4.96 13.62 8.00
CA ASN A 21 6.27 13.69 8.65
C ASN A 21 7.22 14.45 7.72
N ARG A 22 7.27 15.77 7.91
CA ARG A 22 7.87 16.73 6.97
C ARG A 22 9.36 17.03 7.21
N SER A 23 10.04 16.40 8.17
CA SER A 23 11.40 16.83 8.50
C SER A 23 12.48 16.22 7.61
N ASP A 24 12.34 14.96 7.19
CA ASP A 24 13.40 14.24 6.49
C ASP A 24 12.79 13.35 5.40
N ALA A 25 12.61 13.89 4.19
CA ALA A 25 12.16 13.11 3.04
C ALA A 25 13.30 12.17 2.59
N GLU A 26 13.47 11.06 3.32
CA GLU A 26 14.54 10.08 3.08
C GLU A 26 14.17 9.11 1.95
N SER A 27 12.87 8.94 1.67
CA SER A 27 12.38 8.09 0.59
C SER A 27 11.83 8.87 -0.60
N PHE A 28 11.82 8.22 -1.78
CA PHE A 28 11.27 8.78 -3.02
C PHE A 28 9.83 9.29 -2.86
N HIS A 29 8.96 8.50 -2.22
CA HIS A 29 7.57 8.86 -2.03
C HIS A 29 7.39 10.05 -1.07
N GLU A 30 8.20 10.13 -0.02
CA GLU A 30 8.17 11.29 0.90
C GLU A 30 8.70 12.54 0.21
N ALA A 31 9.72 12.44 -0.63
CA ALA A 31 10.24 13.56 -1.40
C ALA A 31 9.23 14.08 -2.44
N VAL A 32 8.37 13.22 -2.98
CA VAL A 32 7.23 13.61 -3.83
C VAL A 32 6.17 14.35 -3.00
N ALA A 33 5.81 13.88 -1.81
CA ALA A 33 4.81 14.56 -0.98
C ALA A 33 5.33 15.91 -0.42
N ALA A 34 6.60 15.98 -0.04
CA ALA A 34 7.20 17.13 0.64
C ALA A 34 7.20 18.43 -0.19
N VAL A 35 7.14 18.32 -1.52
CA VAL A 35 7.17 19.46 -2.46
C VAL A 35 5.77 20.01 -2.79
N ALA A 36 4.72 19.45 -2.19
CA ALA A 36 3.33 19.74 -2.50
C ALA A 36 2.48 20.06 -1.26
N SER A 37 1.28 20.59 -1.52
CA SER A 37 0.31 20.97 -0.47
C SER A 37 -0.67 19.86 -0.09
N GLU A 38 -0.69 18.77 -0.85
CA GLU A 38 -1.46 17.56 -0.54
C GLU A 38 -0.49 16.40 -0.39
N ASP A 39 -0.73 15.52 0.57
CA ASP A 39 0.16 14.38 0.86
C ASP A 39 0.00 13.20 -0.10
N VAL A 40 -0.26 13.47 -1.36
CA VAL A 40 -0.43 12.40 -2.35
C VAL A 40 0.94 11.92 -2.82
N ILE A 41 1.27 10.68 -2.46
CA ILE A 41 2.56 10.05 -2.76
C ILE A 41 2.55 9.24 -4.06
N HIS A 42 1.36 8.85 -4.53
CA HIS A 42 1.20 8.02 -5.73
C HIS A 42 -0.20 8.13 -6.33
N THR A 43 -0.33 7.85 -7.62
CA THR A 43 -1.63 7.78 -8.31
C THR A 43 -1.67 6.63 -9.31
N ALA A 44 -2.87 6.11 -9.56
CA ALA A 44 -3.11 4.97 -10.44
C ALA A 44 -4.48 5.07 -11.13
N LEU A 45 -4.61 4.41 -12.28
CA LEU A 45 -5.89 4.21 -12.97
C LEU A 45 -6.54 2.90 -12.52
N LEU A 46 -7.82 2.95 -12.15
CA LEU A 46 -8.59 1.78 -11.75
C LEU A 46 -9.08 0.98 -12.96
N LEU A 47 -8.66 -0.27 -13.02
CA LEU A 47 -9.21 -1.31 -13.86
C LEU A 47 -10.11 -2.19 -12.99
N LYS A 48 -11.42 -1.98 -13.06
CA LYS A 48 -12.39 -2.83 -12.36
C LYS A 48 -12.81 -3.99 -13.25
N ASN A 49 -12.66 -5.21 -12.75
CA ASN A 49 -13.35 -6.40 -13.27
C ASN A 49 -14.46 -6.80 -12.30
N ASP A 50 -15.34 -7.74 -12.67
CA ASP A 50 -16.52 -8.12 -11.88
C ASP A 50 -16.22 -8.44 -10.40
N THR A 51 -15.05 -9.02 -10.12
CA THR A 51 -14.63 -9.41 -8.75
C THR A 51 -13.38 -8.71 -8.24
N ASP A 52 -12.52 -8.19 -9.12
CA ASP A 52 -11.18 -7.74 -8.73
C ASP A 52 -10.93 -6.28 -9.07
N GLN A 53 -10.27 -5.56 -8.15
CA GLN A 53 -9.74 -4.22 -8.41
C GLN A 53 -8.27 -4.32 -8.80
N TRP A 54 -8.02 -4.08 -10.08
CA TRP A 54 -6.69 -3.94 -10.64
C TRP A 54 -6.38 -2.47 -10.87
N LEU A 55 -5.11 -2.13 -10.83
CA LEU A 55 -4.60 -0.79 -11.06
C LEU A 55 -3.60 -0.84 -12.20
N ILE A 56 -3.61 0.20 -13.03
CA ILE A 56 -2.53 0.48 -13.98
C ILE A 56 -1.82 1.74 -13.49
N HIS A 57 -0.53 1.64 -13.25
CA HIS A 57 0.29 2.72 -12.70
C HIS A 57 1.74 2.56 -13.14
N ALA A 58 2.57 3.57 -12.88
CA ALA A 58 3.99 3.52 -13.15
C ALA A 58 4.79 3.61 -11.84
N THR A 59 5.72 2.68 -11.58
CA THR A 59 6.58 2.69 -10.38
C THR A 59 8.06 2.63 -10.76
N PRO A 60 8.97 3.15 -9.91
CA PRO A 60 10.42 3.08 -10.17
C PRO A 60 10.94 1.66 -10.40
N GLU A 61 10.34 0.65 -9.76
CA GLU A 61 10.80 -0.73 -9.79
C GLU A 61 10.32 -1.51 -11.02
N SER A 62 9.17 -1.15 -11.60
CA SER A 62 8.49 -1.96 -12.62
C SER A 62 8.08 -1.18 -13.87
N GLY A 63 8.34 0.12 -13.91
CA GLY A 63 7.80 0.99 -14.97
C GLY A 63 6.28 0.95 -14.96
N VAL A 64 5.65 1.02 -16.13
CA VAL A 64 4.20 0.89 -16.26
C VAL A 64 3.78 -0.57 -16.10
N CYS A 65 3.01 -0.85 -15.06
CA CYS A 65 2.58 -2.20 -14.71
C CYS A 65 1.09 -2.27 -14.33
N GLN A 66 0.58 -3.49 -14.23
CA GLN A 66 -0.75 -3.78 -13.71
C GLN A 66 -0.62 -4.59 -12.40
N GLU A 67 -1.21 -4.09 -11.32
CA GLU A 67 -1.15 -4.72 -9.99
C GLU A 67 -2.53 -4.70 -9.30
N SER A 68 -2.76 -5.61 -8.36
CA SER A 68 -3.99 -5.56 -7.56
C SER A 68 -3.93 -4.36 -6.62
N LEU A 69 -5.09 -3.74 -6.32
CA LEU A 69 -5.16 -2.65 -5.34
C LEU A 69 -4.54 -3.05 -3.99
N MET A 70 -4.72 -4.31 -3.57
CA MET A 70 -4.14 -4.82 -2.33
C MET A 70 -2.62 -4.85 -2.36
N ASN A 71 -2.00 -5.36 -3.43
CA ASN A 71 -0.55 -5.39 -3.55
C ASN A 71 0.04 -3.97 -3.52
N VAL A 72 -0.63 -3.01 -4.18
CA VAL A 72 -0.19 -1.61 -4.16
C VAL A 72 -0.29 -1.00 -2.76
N VAL A 73 -1.38 -1.28 -2.02
CA VAL A 73 -1.52 -0.84 -0.62
C VAL A 73 -0.44 -1.47 0.28
N GLU A 74 -0.14 -2.76 0.11
CA GLU A 74 0.90 -3.45 0.86
C GLU A 74 2.30 -2.90 0.58
N LYS A 75 2.61 -2.60 -0.68
CA LYS A 75 3.90 -2.05 -1.11
C LYS A 75 4.09 -0.60 -0.65
N LEU A 76 3.10 0.25 -0.91
CA LEU A 76 3.20 1.69 -0.62
C LEU A 76 3.01 2.00 0.86
N GLN A 77 2.33 1.13 1.61
CA GLN A 77 1.90 1.36 2.99
C GLN A 77 1.32 2.77 3.21
N PRO A 78 0.30 3.16 2.43
CA PRO A 78 -0.31 4.47 2.57
C PRO A 78 -1.12 4.52 3.88
N GLU A 79 -1.27 5.70 4.47
CA GLU A 79 -2.20 5.91 5.60
C GLU A 79 -3.65 5.95 5.13
N SER A 80 -3.87 6.40 3.89
CA SER A 80 -5.19 6.38 3.27
C SER A 80 -5.09 6.33 1.75
N PHE A 81 -6.18 5.93 1.11
CA PHE A 81 -6.34 6.13 -0.32
C PHE A 81 -7.74 6.64 -0.63
N GLU A 82 -7.82 7.42 -1.72
CA GLU A 82 -9.03 8.03 -2.21
C GLU A 82 -9.22 7.63 -3.68
N ILE A 83 -10.47 7.36 -4.09
CA ILE A 83 -10.84 7.02 -5.46
C ILE A 83 -11.77 8.12 -5.97
N TYR A 84 -11.36 8.75 -7.07
CA TYR A 84 -12.08 9.80 -7.73
C TYR A 84 -12.61 9.33 -9.08
N ARG A 85 -13.88 9.63 -9.34
CA ARG A 85 -14.47 9.40 -10.65
C ARG A 85 -14.22 10.57 -11.58
N ALA A 86 -13.66 10.27 -12.75
CA ALA A 86 -13.63 11.22 -13.86
C ALA A 86 -15.06 11.46 -14.37
N GLN A 87 -15.52 12.71 -14.27
CA GLN A 87 -16.81 13.20 -14.73
C GLN A 87 -16.79 13.44 -16.25
N VAL A 88 -16.52 12.36 -16.98
CA VAL A 88 -16.48 12.29 -18.45
C VAL A 88 -17.30 11.08 -18.90
N PRO A 89 -17.75 11.01 -20.17
CA PRO A 89 -18.47 9.85 -20.67
C PRO A 89 -17.71 8.54 -20.40
N GLN A 90 -18.43 7.46 -20.08
CA GLN A 90 -17.81 6.16 -19.76
C GLN A 90 -16.86 5.67 -20.86
N ILE A 91 -17.19 5.91 -22.13
CA ILE A 91 -16.34 5.58 -23.27
C ILE A 91 -14.97 6.27 -23.22
N VAL A 92 -14.91 7.52 -22.73
CA VAL A 92 -13.64 8.26 -22.55
C VAL A 92 -12.78 7.59 -21.47
N ARG A 93 -13.39 7.17 -20.36
CA ARG A 93 -12.70 6.41 -19.30
C ARG A 93 -12.17 5.07 -19.81
N ILE A 94 -12.95 4.35 -20.61
CA ILE A 94 -12.54 3.10 -21.25
C ILE A 94 -11.36 3.33 -22.20
N ASN A 95 -11.42 4.36 -23.04
CA ASN A 95 -10.34 4.70 -23.97
C ASN A 95 -9.05 5.08 -23.25
N ALA A 96 -9.16 5.85 -22.16
CA ALA A 96 -8.00 6.19 -21.31
C ALA A 96 -7.35 4.93 -20.72
N ILE A 97 -8.16 3.99 -20.23
CA ILE A 97 -7.66 2.70 -19.73
C ILE A 97 -7.04 1.85 -20.85
N GLN A 98 -7.63 1.81 -22.04
CA GLN A 98 -7.07 1.08 -23.19
C GLN A 98 -5.69 1.63 -23.59
N TRP A 99 -5.55 2.96 -23.60
CA TRP A 99 -4.26 3.59 -23.86
C TRP A 99 -3.24 3.25 -22.77
N ALA A 100 -3.62 3.37 -21.48
CA ALA A 100 -2.76 3.01 -20.36
C ALA A 100 -2.30 1.54 -20.43
N LYS A 101 -3.22 0.63 -20.80
CA LYS A 101 -2.91 -0.79 -21.01
C LYS A 101 -1.87 -1.00 -22.11
N SER A 102 -1.93 -0.24 -23.21
CA SER A 102 -0.93 -0.35 -24.28
C SER A 102 0.47 0.11 -23.86
N LYS A 103 0.59 0.80 -22.72
CA LYS A 103 1.87 1.26 -22.17
C LYS A 103 2.46 0.32 -21.13
N ILE A 104 1.77 -0.76 -20.76
CA ILE A 104 2.32 -1.76 -19.83
C ILE A 104 3.63 -2.32 -20.41
N GLY A 105 4.69 -2.28 -19.59
CA GLY A 105 6.06 -2.64 -19.97
C GLY A 105 6.96 -1.46 -20.33
N ALA A 106 6.42 -0.24 -20.50
CA ALA A 106 7.23 0.98 -20.61
C ALA A 106 8.01 1.26 -19.32
N SER A 107 9.18 1.89 -19.43
CA SER A 107 10.05 2.21 -18.29
C SER A 107 9.41 3.20 -17.31
N TYR A 108 10.02 3.35 -16.13
CA TYR A 108 9.72 4.49 -15.27
C TYR A 108 10.46 5.73 -15.75
N ASN A 109 9.75 6.84 -15.92
CA ASN A 109 10.36 8.12 -16.29
C ASN A 109 11.09 8.70 -15.07
N ASP A 110 12.33 8.27 -14.89
CA ASP A 110 13.20 8.62 -13.76
C ASP A 110 13.78 10.03 -13.85
N ILE A 111 13.60 10.72 -14.99
CA ILE A 111 14.06 12.10 -15.20
C ILE A 111 12.90 13.10 -15.28
N PHE A 112 11.67 12.62 -15.09
CA PHE A 112 10.42 13.38 -15.21
C PHE A 112 10.30 14.18 -16.51
N SER A 113 10.86 13.65 -17.61
CA SER A 113 10.87 14.30 -18.93
C SER A 113 9.45 14.52 -19.47
N SER A 114 9.21 15.67 -20.09
CA SER A 114 7.96 15.95 -20.81
C SER A 114 7.74 15.03 -22.02
N ASP A 115 8.82 14.49 -22.56
CA ASP A 115 8.84 13.70 -23.80
C ASP A 115 8.52 12.22 -23.57
N MET A 116 8.13 11.87 -22.33
CA MET A 116 7.73 10.52 -21.94
C MET A 116 8.87 9.51 -22.17
N CYS A 117 10.08 9.89 -21.75
CA CYS A 117 11.26 9.04 -21.83
C CYS A 117 12.05 8.98 -20.52
N ASP A 118 12.75 7.88 -20.30
CA ASP A 118 13.68 7.70 -19.19
C ASP A 118 15.07 8.28 -19.52
N SER A 119 16.00 8.19 -18.57
CA SER A 119 17.40 8.60 -18.74
C SER A 119 18.16 7.87 -19.87
N GLU A 120 17.63 6.75 -20.36
CA GLU A 120 18.18 5.99 -21.49
C GLU A 120 17.48 6.29 -22.83
N GLY A 121 16.48 7.18 -22.82
CA GLY A 121 15.71 7.56 -24.01
C GLY A 121 14.63 6.54 -24.41
N LYS A 122 14.30 5.57 -23.56
CA LYS A 122 13.21 4.61 -23.80
C LYS A 122 11.88 5.23 -23.41
N GLU A 123 10.79 4.77 -24.04
CA GLU A 123 9.43 5.20 -23.65
C GLU A 123 9.19 4.89 -22.17
N ALA A 124 8.80 5.93 -21.43
CA ALA A 124 8.71 5.88 -19.98
C ALA A 124 7.67 6.85 -19.42
N PHE A 125 7.09 6.48 -18.28
CA PHE A 125 6.11 7.32 -17.59
C PHE A 125 6.37 7.33 -16.09
N TYR A 126 6.09 8.46 -15.43
CA TYR A 126 5.86 8.49 -14.00
C TYR A 126 4.35 8.49 -13.72
N CYS A 127 3.95 8.14 -12.49
CA CYS A 127 2.57 7.79 -12.18
C CYS A 127 1.52 8.84 -12.61
N CYS A 128 1.74 10.11 -12.28
CA CYS A 128 0.83 11.20 -12.66
C CYS A 128 0.85 11.51 -14.16
N GLN A 129 2.00 11.38 -14.83
CA GLN A 129 2.12 11.57 -16.28
C GLN A 129 1.32 10.52 -17.03
N LEU A 130 1.40 9.25 -16.61
CA LEU A 130 0.64 8.16 -17.20
C LEU A 130 -0.87 8.45 -17.18
N VAL A 131 -1.41 8.86 -16.02
CA VAL A 131 -2.85 9.20 -15.89
C VAL A 131 -3.22 10.36 -16.80
N THR A 132 -2.43 11.43 -16.78
CA THR A 132 -2.69 12.64 -17.58
C THR A 132 -2.67 12.32 -19.07
N LYS A 133 -1.66 11.58 -19.54
CA LYS A 133 -1.51 11.18 -20.95
C LYS A 133 -2.56 10.19 -21.40
N SER A 134 -3.05 9.33 -20.51
CA SER A 134 -4.16 8.43 -20.79
C SER A 134 -5.44 9.19 -21.13
N TYR A 135 -5.78 10.22 -20.34
CA TYR A 135 -6.95 11.04 -20.61
C TYR A 135 -6.76 12.02 -21.77
N GLU A 136 -5.53 12.52 -21.98
CA GLU A 136 -5.17 13.31 -23.17
C GLU A 136 -5.39 12.50 -24.45
N ALA A 137 -4.93 11.24 -24.48
CA ALA A 137 -5.15 10.33 -25.60
C ALA A 137 -6.63 9.99 -25.82
N ALA A 138 -7.46 10.09 -24.78
CA ALA A 138 -8.91 9.94 -24.86
C ALA A 138 -9.65 11.26 -25.21
N GLY A 139 -8.91 12.34 -25.51
CA GLY A 139 -9.45 13.63 -25.97
C GLY A 139 -9.62 14.70 -24.89
N ILE A 140 -9.16 14.45 -23.66
CA ILE A 140 -9.25 15.42 -22.54
C ILE A 140 -7.86 16.00 -22.26
N HIS A 141 -7.48 17.03 -23.01
CA HIS A 141 -6.14 17.62 -22.98
C HIS A 141 -5.81 18.43 -21.71
N ASP A 142 -6.83 18.87 -20.97
CA ASP A 142 -6.69 19.65 -19.73
C ASP A 142 -7.08 18.84 -18.49
N PHE A 143 -6.94 17.51 -18.55
CA PHE A 143 -7.33 16.61 -17.45
C PHE A 143 -6.56 16.92 -16.16
N CYS A 144 -5.26 17.23 -16.25
CA CYS A 144 -4.48 17.76 -15.13
C CYS A 144 -4.38 19.28 -15.24
N PRO A 145 -4.61 20.04 -14.14
CA PRO A 145 -4.27 21.46 -14.11
C PRO A 145 -2.80 21.69 -14.49
N SER A 146 -2.52 22.80 -15.19
CA SER A 146 -1.16 23.17 -15.56
C SER A 146 -0.24 23.21 -14.34
N HIS A 147 0.94 22.60 -14.46
CA HIS A 147 1.91 22.49 -13.39
C HIS A 147 3.33 22.57 -13.92
N GLN A 148 4.17 23.30 -13.20
CA GLN A 148 5.62 23.25 -13.34
C GLN A 148 6.18 22.36 -12.25
N LEU A 149 7.05 21.42 -12.62
CA LEU A 149 7.68 20.51 -11.67
C LEU A 149 8.39 21.31 -10.57
N ASN A 150 8.15 20.89 -9.34
CA ASN A 150 8.75 21.48 -8.15
C ASN A 150 9.48 20.41 -7.36
N PHE A 151 10.74 20.65 -7.05
CA PHE A 151 11.62 19.82 -6.24
C PHE A 151 12.11 20.56 -4.99
N ASN A 152 11.61 21.78 -4.79
CA ASN A 152 11.92 22.62 -3.64
C ASN A 152 10.91 22.41 -2.51
N ASP A 153 11.38 22.59 -1.28
CA ASP A 153 10.55 22.67 -0.08
C ASP A 153 9.65 23.92 -0.07
N SER A 154 8.85 24.06 0.99
CA SER A 154 7.97 25.23 1.16
C SER A 154 8.71 26.56 1.30
N ASN A 155 10.02 26.55 1.58
CA ASN A 155 10.86 27.74 1.68
C ASN A 155 11.58 28.05 0.35
N GLY A 156 11.35 27.25 -0.69
CA GLY A 156 12.00 27.40 -1.99
C GLY A 156 13.42 26.82 -2.06
N LYS A 157 13.85 26.03 -1.07
CA LYS A 157 15.14 25.34 -1.07
C LYS A 157 15.00 23.96 -1.72
N LEU A 158 15.92 23.61 -2.63
CA LEU A 158 15.98 22.27 -3.21
C LEU A 158 16.13 21.20 -2.12
N LEU A 159 15.30 20.16 -2.18
CA LEU A 159 15.41 19.05 -1.24
C LEU A 159 16.70 18.25 -1.49
N PRO A 160 17.48 17.92 -0.44
CA PRO A 160 18.70 17.13 -0.58
C PRO A 160 18.51 15.80 -1.30
N PHE A 161 17.36 15.15 -1.08
CA PHE A 161 16.99 13.92 -1.78
C PHE A 161 17.03 14.10 -3.31
N TRP A 162 16.43 15.17 -3.83
CA TRP A 162 16.36 15.40 -5.27
C TRP A 162 17.72 15.82 -5.85
N GLU A 163 18.50 16.58 -5.09
CA GLU A 163 19.89 16.90 -5.47
C GLU A 163 20.71 15.62 -5.66
N GLU A 164 20.71 14.72 -4.66
CA GLU A 164 21.44 13.44 -4.74
C GLU A 164 20.87 12.53 -5.85
N TYR A 165 19.55 12.48 -5.99
CA TYR A 165 18.86 11.66 -6.98
C TYR A 165 19.27 12.00 -8.42
N PHE A 166 19.36 13.29 -8.75
CA PHE A 166 19.75 13.75 -10.09
C PHE A 166 21.27 13.79 -10.28
N GLN A 167 22.04 14.06 -9.21
CA GLN A 167 23.50 13.99 -9.26
C GLN A 167 23.99 12.58 -9.63
N LYS A 168 23.40 11.52 -9.06
CA LYS A 168 23.71 10.13 -9.41
C LYS A 168 23.49 9.81 -10.90
N ARG A 169 22.65 10.58 -11.58
CA ARG A 169 22.33 10.44 -13.00
C ARG A 169 23.12 11.39 -13.90
N SER A 170 23.99 12.23 -13.33
CA SER A 170 24.71 13.28 -14.06
C SER A 170 23.78 14.23 -14.82
N LEU A 171 22.58 14.50 -14.27
CA LEU A 171 21.57 15.38 -14.84
C LEU A 171 21.26 16.52 -13.87
N SER A 172 20.79 17.64 -14.41
CA SER A 172 20.26 18.74 -13.62
C SER A 172 18.83 18.44 -13.18
N VAL A 173 18.46 18.88 -11.97
CA VAL A 173 17.06 18.81 -11.50
C VAL A 173 16.15 19.60 -12.47
N PRO A 174 15.07 19.01 -13.01
CA PRO A 174 14.16 19.65 -13.95
C PRO A 174 13.20 20.62 -13.24
N GLN A 175 13.74 21.53 -12.43
CA GLN A 175 12.97 22.51 -11.68
C GLN A 175 12.29 23.51 -12.64
N GLY A 176 10.99 23.73 -12.47
CA GLY A 176 10.24 24.75 -13.20
C GLY A 176 9.81 24.37 -14.61
N ILE A 177 10.19 23.19 -15.12
CA ILE A 177 9.73 22.74 -16.44
C ILE A 177 8.29 22.23 -16.37
N SER A 178 7.60 22.20 -17.52
CA SER A 178 6.23 21.67 -17.61
C SER A 178 6.18 20.19 -17.23
N GLY A 179 5.20 19.82 -16.40
CA GLY A 179 5.00 18.45 -15.98
C GLY A 179 3.67 18.25 -15.28
N SER A 180 3.55 17.18 -14.52
CA SER A 180 2.35 16.85 -13.76
C SER A 180 2.74 16.36 -12.36
N HIS A 181 1.86 16.57 -11.39
CA HIS A 181 2.09 16.13 -10.02
C HIS A 181 0.79 15.62 -9.42
N PRO A 182 0.80 14.51 -8.65
CA PRO A 182 -0.43 13.91 -8.13
C PRO A 182 -1.25 14.88 -7.27
N ALA A 183 -0.58 15.71 -6.43
CA ALA A 183 -1.23 16.76 -5.65
C ALA A 183 -1.90 17.89 -6.47
N LYS A 184 -1.55 18.04 -7.76
CA LYS A 184 -2.25 18.94 -8.68
C LYS A 184 -3.35 18.20 -9.43
N LEU A 185 -3.08 16.98 -9.87
CA LEU A 185 -4.04 16.13 -10.58
C LEU A 185 -5.29 15.88 -9.74
N ILE A 186 -5.16 15.60 -8.44
CA ILE A 186 -6.31 15.37 -7.55
C ILE A 186 -7.29 16.56 -7.48
N ARG A 187 -6.81 17.78 -7.83
CA ARG A 187 -7.62 19.01 -7.90
C ARG A 187 -8.21 19.27 -9.29
N SER A 188 -8.11 18.31 -10.20
CA SER A 188 -8.72 18.40 -11.53
C SER A 188 -10.22 18.68 -11.43
N LYS A 189 -10.71 19.61 -12.27
CA LYS A 189 -12.15 19.89 -12.40
C LYS A 189 -12.97 18.68 -12.88
N TYR A 190 -12.32 17.67 -13.45
CA TYR A 190 -12.98 16.44 -13.91
C TYR A 190 -13.10 15.40 -12.80
N LEU A 191 -12.43 15.54 -11.66
CA LEU A 191 -12.39 14.50 -10.64
C LEU A 191 -13.35 14.81 -9.50
N LYS A 192 -14.21 13.85 -9.17
CA LYS A 192 -15.10 13.88 -8.01
C LYS A 192 -14.78 12.72 -7.08
N LEU A 193 -14.62 12.98 -5.78
CA LEU A 193 -14.38 11.94 -4.79
C LEU A 193 -15.60 10.99 -4.72
N HIS A 194 -15.37 9.69 -4.82
CA HIS A 194 -16.39 8.64 -4.72
C HIS A 194 -16.15 7.68 -3.57
N PHE A 195 -14.89 7.44 -3.20
CA PHE A 195 -14.53 6.54 -2.12
C PHE A 195 -13.28 7.05 -1.42
N ALA A 196 -13.23 6.92 -0.10
CA ALA A 196 -12.05 7.18 0.70
C ALA A 196 -11.93 6.11 1.77
N ARG A 197 -10.70 5.68 2.05
CA ARG A 197 -10.43 4.71 3.09
C ARG A 197 -9.13 5.02 3.81
N PHE A 198 -9.22 5.04 5.13
CA PHE A 198 -8.05 4.99 6.00
C PHE A 198 -7.56 3.55 6.08
N CYS A 199 -6.28 3.37 5.81
CA CYS A 199 -5.57 2.14 6.04
C CYS A 199 -5.16 2.15 7.51
N MET A 200 -5.75 1.27 8.32
CA MET A 200 -5.06 0.95 9.58
C MET A 200 -3.67 0.44 9.20
N PRO A 201 -2.60 0.84 9.90
CA PRO A 201 -1.27 0.32 9.62
C PRO A 201 -1.41 -1.19 9.59
N LEU A 202 -1.12 -1.79 8.43
CA LEU A 202 -0.92 -3.22 8.32
C LEU A 202 0.27 -3.49 9.22
N VAL A 203 0.02 -3.73 10.50
CA VAL A 203 1.04 -4.18 11.44
C VAL A 203 1.49 -5.48 10.83
N LYS A 204 2.62 -5.46 10.12
CA LYS A 204 3.20 -6.64 9.51
C LYS A 204 3.32 -7.65 10.63
N PHE A 205 2.45 -8.65 10.61
CA PHE A 205 2.41 -9.66 11.66
C PHE A 205 3.76 -10.37 11.60
N THR A 206 4.64 -9.97 12.51
CA THR A 206 5.96 -10.56 12.63
C THR A 206 5.81 -11.63 13.67
N VAL A 207 5.89 -12.89 13.22
CA VAL A 207 5.93 -14.04 14.11
C VAL A 207 7.12 -13.83 15.06
N PRO A 208 6.89 -13.65 16.38
CA PRO A 208 8.00 -13.45 17.30
C PRO A 208 8.94 -14.67 17.24
N LYS A 209 10.25 -14.44 17.17
CA LYS A 209 11.27 -15.51 17.17
C LYS A 209 11.22 -16.41 18.42
N THR A 210 10.44 -16.01 19.43
CA THR A 210 10.18 -16.77 20.65
C THR A 210 9.11 -17.86 20.49
N VAL A 211 8.34 -17.86 19.39
CA VAL A 211 7.28 -18.85 19.11
C VAL A 211 7.84 -20.26 19.16
N ASP A 212 9.00 -20.46 18.54
CA ASP A 212 9.60 -21.80 18.40
C ASP A 212 10.08 -22.37 19.73
N LYS A 213 10.25 -21.54 20.76
CA LYS A 213 10.76 -21.93 22.09
C LYS A 213 9.70 -21.93 23.19
N ALA A 214 8.63 -21.15 23.03
CA ALA A 214 7.55 -21.00 24.00
C ALA A 214 6.22 -21.43 23.37
N LEU A 215 6.11 -22.74 23.15
CA LEU A 215 5.02 -23.36 22.38
C LEU A 215 3.73 -23.54 23.17
N HIS A 216 3.78 -23.47 24.50
CA HIS A 216 2.60 -23.54 25.36
C HIS A 216 2.00 -22.16 25.58
N PHE A 217 0.67 -22.04 25.57
CA PHE A 217 -0.04 -20.80 25.89
C PHE A 217 -0.86 -20.98 27.17
N ILE A 218 -0.39 -20.40 28.27
CA ILE A 218 -0.93 -20.58 29.62
C ILE A 218 -1.16 -19.19 30.24
N ARG A 219 -2.34 -18.97 30.85
CA ARG A 219 -2.71 -17.70 31.51
C ARG A 219 -2.53 -16.44 30.63
N GLY A 220 -2.81 -16.56 29.34
CA GLY A 220 -2.68 -15.43 28.41
C GLY A 220 -1.24 -15.13 27.96
N ALA A 221 -0.27 -15.97 28.31
CA ALA A 221 1.13 -15.81 27.95
C ALA A 221 1.71 -17.08 27.30
N ARG A 222 2.76 -16.91 26.49
CA ARG A 222 3.55 -18.05 25.99
C ARG A 222 4.57 -18.49 27.04
N VAL A 223 4.65 -19.80 27.27
CA VAL A 223 5.51 -20.39 28.31
C VAL A 223 6.43 -21.44 27.69
N ALA A 224 7.73 -21.33 28.00
CA ALA A 224 8.71 -22.37 27.73
C ALA A 224 8.81 -23.28 28.96
N LEU A 225 8.12 -24.42 28.93
CA LEU A 225 8.13 -25.38 30.03
C LEU A 225 9.48 -26.10 30.12
N THR A 226 9.96 -26.36 31.33
CA THR A 226 11.06 -27.29 31.58
C THR A 226 10.50 -28.70 31.56
N SER A 227 10.60 -29.39 30.42
CA SER A 227 10.09 -30.75 30.25
C SER A 227 11.21 -31.80 30.33
N THR A 228 10.88 -33.00 30.79
CA THR A 228 11.75 -34.19 30.69
C THR A 228 11.55 -34.96 29.38
N LYS A 229 10.40 -34.79 28.71
CA LYS A 229 10.05 -35.46 27.45
C LYS A 229 9.83 -34.43 26.34
N HIS A 230 10.35 -34.71 25.14
CA HIS A 230 10.24 -33.82 23.99
C HIS A 230 9.83 -34.61 22.75
N PHE A 231 9.21 -33.92 21.79
CA PHE A 231 9.04 -34.42 20.44
C PHE A 231 9.52 -33.39 19.42
N ASP A 232 10.07 -33.89 18.32
CA ASP A 232 10.62 -33.08 17.25
C ASP A 232 9.51 -32.59 16.31
N VAL A 233 9.61 -31.33 15.88
CA VAL A 233 8.76 -30.73 14.85
C VAL A 233 9.63 -30.51 13.61
N TYR A 234 9.26 -31.13 12.50
CA TYR A 234 10.02 -31.05 11.25
C TYR A 234 9.32 -30.15 10.22
N GLN A 235 10.12 -29.50 9.37
CA GLN A 235 9.62 -28.76 8.22
C GLN A 235 9.17 -29.73 7.12
N PRO A 236 7.91 -29.67 6.65
CA PRO A 236 7.42 -30.61 5.63
C PRO A 236 8.14 -30.52 4.27
N ARG A 237 8.78 -29.37 3.97
CA ARG A 237 9.42 -29.11 2.68
C ARG A 237 10.72 -29.90 2.48
N ASN A 238 11.54 -30.01 3.53
CA ASN A 238 12.91 -30.52 3.44
C ASN A 238 13.27 -31.51 4.56
N GLY A 239 12.36 -31.73 5.53
CA GLY A 239 12.60 -32.61 6.66
C GLY A 239 13.55 -32.05 7.71
N GLU A 240 13.96 -30.78 7.61
CA GLU A 240 14.81 -30.16 8.61
C GLU A 240 14.07 -30.01 9.95
N LEU A 241 14.79 -30.19 11.06
CA LEU A 241 14.26 -29.97 12.40
C LEU A 241 13.94 -28.47 12.57
N LEU A 242 12.67 -28.15 12.80
CA LEU A 242 12.20 -26.79 13.05
C LEU A 242 12.40 -26.40 14.53
N THR A 243 11.91 -27.25 15.44
CA THR A 243 12.06 -27.06 16.89
C THR A 243 11.77 -28.35 17.65
N GLN A 244 12.08 -28.38 18.94
CA GLN A 244 11.68 -29.45 19.87
C GLN A 244 10.62 -28.93 20.83
N CYS A 245 9.46 -29.59 20.85
CA CYS A 245 8.38 -29.25 21.76
C CYS A 245 8.45 -30.10 23.02
N GLY A 246 8.54 -29.45 24.18
CA GLY A 246 8.46 -30.13 25.48
C GLY A 246 7.03 -30.56 25.79
N CYS A 247 6.83 -31.84 26.14
CA CYS A 247 5.55 -32.35 26.61
C CYS A 247 5.20 -31.78 27.99
N ALA A 248 3.97 -31.32 28.19
CA ALA A 248 3.50 -30.98 29.53
C ALA A 248 3.35 -32.26 30.38
N ASP A 249 3.80 -32.22 31.63
CA ASP A 249 3.57 -33.30 32.61
C ASP A 249 2.17 -33.19 33.23
N ALA A 250 1.81 -34.19 34.03
CA ALA A 250 0.48 -34.27 34.64
C ALA A 250 0.24 -33.10 35.61
N GLU A 251 1.27 -32.70 36.33
CA GLU A 251 1.25 -31.61 37.30
C GLU A 251 0.92 -30.27 36.62
N VAL A 252 1.62 -29.93 35.53
CA VAL A 252 1.34 -28.71 34.76
C VAL A 252 -0.05 -28.76 34.15
N ILE A 253 -0.48 -29.91 33.63
CA ILE A 253 -1.83 -30.07 33.06
C ILE A 253 -2.89 -29.80 34.12
N ASP A 254 -2.76 -30.37 35.31
CA ASP A 254 -3.69 -30.19 36.42
C ASP A 254 -3.78 -28.73 36.87
N GLU A 255 -2.66 -28.01 36.92
CA GLU A 255 -2.65 -26.57 37.21
C GLU A 255 -3.39 -25.76 36.13
N VAL A 256 -3.11 -26.03 34.86
CA VAL A 256 -3.74 -25.34 33.73
C VAL A 256 -5.25 -25.59 33.71
N ILE A 257 -5.70 -26.81 34.04
CA ILE A 257 -7.14 -27.14 34.15
C ILE A 257 -7.80 -26.32 35.26
N LYS A 258 -7.15 -26.20 36.43
CA LYS A 258 -7.68 -25.37 37.54
C LYS A 258 -7.81 -23.91 37.13
N ASP A 259 -6.85 -23.37 36.40
CA ASP A 259 -6.90 -22.00 35.90
C ASP A 259 -7.97 -21.80 34.84
N ALA A 260 -8.09 -22.74 33.90
CA ALA A 260 -9.13 -22.73 32.87
C ALA A 260 -10.53 -22.78 33.50
N SER A 261 -10.72 -23.60 34.54
CA SER A 261 -11.99 -23.69 35.29
C SER A 261 -12.36 -22.36 35.96
N LYS A 262 -11.39 -21.64 36.55
CA LYS A 262 -11.62 -20.30 37.11
C LYS A 262 -11.96 -19.28 36.02
N ALA A 263 -11.21 -19.27 34.91
CA ALA A 263 -11.43 -18.35 33.79
C ALA A 263 -12.75 -18.60 33.06
N GLN A 264 -13.22 -19.86 33.03
CA GLN A 264 -14.50 -20.22 32.42
C GLN A 264 -15.67 -19.51 33.08
N GLN A 265 -15.62 -19.29 34.41
CA GLN A 265 -16.69 -18.61 35.14
C GLN A 265 -16.86 -17.16 34.68
N SER A 266 -15.75 -16.41 34.56
CA SER A 266 -15.79 -15.02 34.08
C SER A 266 -16.16 -14.93 32.60
N TRP A 267 -15.72 -15.88 31.77
CA TRP A 267 -16.15 -15.97 30.36
C TRP A 267 -17.64 -16.29 30.20
N ALA A 268 -18.17 -17.18 31.04
CA ALA A 268 -19.57 -17.60 31.02
C ALA A 268 -20.51 -16.47 31.46
N ALA A 269 -20.05 -15.59 32.37
CA ALA A 269 -20.80 -14.42 32.83
C ALA A 269 -21.04 -13.37 31.73
N LEU A 270 -20.22 -13.34 30.67
CA LEU A 270 -20.41 -12.44 29.54
C LEU A 270 -21.70 -12.79 28.77
N ASN A 271 -22.32 -11.81 28.14
CA ASN A 271 -23.45 -12.07 27.24
C ASN A 271 -22.98 -12.47 25.82
N ALA A 272 -23.91 -12.90 24.97
CA ALA A 272 -23.59 -13.36 23.62
C ALA A 272 -22.94 -12.27 22.75
N GLN A 273 -23.34 -11.01 22.89
CA GLN A 273 -22.78 -9.89 22.13
C GLN A 273 -21.34 -9.57 22.55
N GLU A 274 -21.06 -9.58 23.86
CA GLU A 274 -19.72 -9.34 24.41
C GLU A 274 -18.74 -10.42 23.96
N ARG A 275 -19.14 -11.69 24.04
CA ARG A 275 -18.35 -12.80 23.46
C ARG A 275 -18.16 -12.64 21.96
N GLY A 276 -19.21 -12.24 21.24
CA GLY A 276 -19.17 -11.98 19.80
C GLY A 276 -18.13 -10.93 19.42
N LYS A 277 -18.05 -9.82 20.16
CA LYS A 277 -17.03 -8.77 19.95
C LYS A 277 -15.61 -9.31 20.09
N ILE A 278 -15.36 -10.15 21.11
CA ILE A 278 -14.04 -10.73 21.37
C ILE A 278 -13.65 -11.71 20.25
N LEU A 279 -14.57 -12.60 19.86
CA LEU A 279 -14.33 -13.57 18.78
C LEU A 279 -14.15 -12.89 17.43
N TRP A 280 -14.92 -11.83 17.15
CA TRP A 280 -14.76 -11.04 15.93
C TRP A 280 -13.40 -10.35 15.88
N LYS A 281 -12.95 -9.74 16.98
CA LYS A 281 -11.63 -9.13 17.07
C LYS A 281 -10.51 -10.15 16.87
N ALA A 282 -10.65 -11.35 17.43
CA ALA A 282 -9.70 -12.44 17.18
C ALA A 282 -9.68 -12.86 15.71
N ALA A 283 -10.85 -13.02 15.08
CA ALA A 283 -10.95 -13.36 13.66
C ALA A 283 -10.36 -12.27 12.75
N SER A 284 -10.49 -10.99 13.11
CA SER A 284 -9.88 -9.88 12.36
C SER A 284 -8.35 -9.80 12.49
N ILE A 285 -7.75 -10.44 13.50
CA ILE A 285 -6.30 -10.52 13.65
C ILE A 285 -5.72 -11.70 12.84
N ILE A 286 -6.51 -12.77 12.67
CA ILE A 286 -6.09 -13.99 11.97
C ILE A 286 -6.25 -13.88 10.45
N ARG A 287 -7.25 -13.12 9.98
CA ARG A 287 -7.53 -12.88 8.55
C ARG A 287 -6.74 -11.70 8.01
#